data_AF-A0A838K927-F1
#
_entry.id   AF-A0A838K927-F1
#
_cell.length_a   1.000
_cell.length_b   1.000
_cell.length_c   1.000
_cell.angle_alpha   90.00
_cell.angle_beta   90.00
_cell.angle_gamma   90.00
#
_symmetry.space_group_name_H-M   'P 1'
#
loop_
_entity.id
_entity.type
_entity.pdbx_description
1 polymer ?
#
loop_
_entity_poly.entity_id
_entity_poly.type
_entity_poly.pdbx_seq_one_letter_code
_entity_poly.pdbx_strand_id
1 'polypeptide(L)'
;MLILGSLAGCSSDDQASSDSAGSSDSGASDDSASDSGGDSGASDDSASGGGDYCEALADAKKQSEDLAASGADIGAGLQDSLDTLRELADKAPDEVSGEWQTIEDGFDSFEQAIEDEGLTIEEFFQAAQDPSQLPKDVDITTMQKLGAKLQQLNTPEVADAQKKIDAHAQQECRIDFSNDPGGAASQ
;
A
#
# COMPACT_ATOMS: atom_id res chain seq x y z
N MET A 1 7.87 -4.30 -0.41
CA MET A 1 8.75 -4.69 -1.54
C MET A 1 8.12 -4.13 -2.81
N LEU A 2 8.62 -3.02 -3.36
CA LEU A 2 8.08 -2.44 -4.60
C LEU A 2 8.39 -3.39 -5.76
N ILE A 3 7.37 -4.11 -6.24
CA ILE A 3 7.49 -4.95 -7.43
C ILE A 3 7.43 -4.02 -8.65
N LEU A 4 8.61 -3.56 -9.07
CA LEU A 4 8.86 -3.09 -10.43
C LEU A 4 8.73 -4.31 -11.37
N GLY A 5 7.49 -4.60 -11.78
CA GLY A 5 7.11 -5.77 -12.55
C GLY A 5 6.75 -5.45 -14.00
N SER A 6 7.78 -5.40 -14.84
CA SER A 6 7.76 -5.81 -16.26
C SER A 6 6.83 -5.08 -17.26
N LEU A 7 7.40 -4.04 -17.86
CA LEU A 7 7.17 -3.71 -19.26
C LEU A 7 7.51 -4.90 -20.18
N ALA A 8 6.50 -5.55 -20.72
CA ALA A 8 6.52 -6.31 -21.98
C ALA A 8 5.16 -6.02 -22.66
N GLY A 9 5.05 -5.43 -23.85
CA GLY A 9 5.84 -5.67 -25.05
C GLY A 9 5.15 -6.72 -25.92
N CYS A 10 4.24 -6.27 -26.80
CA CYS A 10 3.74 -6.91 -28.05
C CYS A 10 3.16 -8.35 -28.03
N SER A 11 1.92 -8.54 -28.50
CA SER A 11 1.64 -9.13 -29.83
C SER A 11 0.14 -9.26 -30.11
N SER A 12 -0.30 -8.72 -31.25
CA SER A 12 -1.52 -9.14 -31.96
C SER A 12 -1.34 -10.56 -32.52
N ASP A 13 -2.41 -11.38 -32.54
CA ASP A 13 -2.95 -12.10 -33.73
C ASP A 13 -4.06 -13.12 -33.37
N ASP A 14 -5.07 -13.19 -34.25
CA ASP A 14 -6.25 -14.05 -34.34
C ASP A 14 -6.06 -15.59 -34.18
N GLN A 15 -7.04 -16.29 -33.59
CA GLN A 15 -7.87 -17.29 -34.31
C GLN A 15 -9.00 -17.98 -33.50
N ALA A 16 -10.20 -17.82 -34.07
CA ALA A 16 -11.35 -18.72 -34.25
C ALA A 16 -11.45 -20.13 -33.60
N SER A 17 -12.67 -20.36 -33.10
CA SER A 17 -13.62 -21.46 -33.41
C SER A 17 -13.77 -22.72 -32.52
N SER A 18 -15.05 -22.86 -32.12
CA SER A 18 -15.94 -24.05 -32.12
C SER A 18 -16.00 -25.01 -30.91
N ASP A 19 -17.15 -24.89 -30.24
CA ASP A 19 -18.18 -25.93 -30.01
C ASP A 19 -18.15 -26.89 -28.80
N SER A 20 -19.22 -26.71 -27.99
CA SER A 20 -20.29 -27.69 -27.69
C SER A 20 -20.39 -28.32 -26.28
N ALA A 21 -21.44 -27.87 -25.58
CA ALA A 21 -22.58 -28.62 -25.02
C ALA A 21 -22.61 -29.08 -23.54
N GLY A 22 -23.77 -28.76 -22.90
CA GLY A 22 -24.35 -29.40 -21.70
C GLY A 22 -24.97 -28.36 -20.73
N SER A 23 -26.22 -27.90 -20.91
CA SER A 23 -27.48 -28.41 -20.29
C SER A 23 -27.48 -28.43 -18.75
N SER A 24 -28.46 -27.95 -17.96
CA SER A 24 -29.78 -27.32 -18.11
C SER A 24 -30.27 -26.91 -16.68
N ASP A 25 -31.17 -25.91 -16.59
CA ASP A 25 -32.31 -25.76 -15.63
C ASP A 25 -32.05 -25.74 -14.09
N SER A 26 -32.74 -24.99 -13.21
CA SER A 26 -33.89 -24.06 -13.25
C SER A 26 -34.00 -23.31 -11.90
N GLY A 27 -34.58 -22.10 -11.92
CA GLY A 27 -35.40 -21.47 -10.85
C GLY A 27 -34.66 -20.95 -9.61
N ALA A 28 -35.11 -19.92 -8.89
CA ALA A 28 -36.28 -19.05 -8.96
C ALA A 28 -36.06 -17.83 -8.02
N SER A 29 -36.89 -16.80 -8.21
CA SER A 29 -37.29 -15.76 -7.23
C SER A 29 -36.42 -14.50 -7.10
N ASP A 30 -36.71 -13.52 -7.94
CA ASP A 30 -36.59 -12.11 -7.63
C ASP A 30 -37.78 -11.69 -6.75
N ASP A 31 -37.55 -11.56 -5.44
CA ASP A 31 -38.40 -10.78 -4.56
C ASP A 31 -37.56 -9.59 -4.06
N SER A 32 -37.88 -8.43 -4.61
CA SER A 32 -37.42 -7.15 -4.09
C SER A 32 -38.06 -6.88 -2.73
N ALA A 33 -37.24 -6.70 -1.70
CA ALA A 33 -37.63 -6.01 -0.48
C ALA A 33 -36.54 -5.01 -0.12
N SER A 34 -36.73 -3.77 -0.55
CA SER A 34 -36.19 -2.60 0.14
C SER A 34 -36.84 -2.54 1.51
N ASP A 35 -36.04 -2.60 2.58
CA ASP A 35 -36.45 -2.12 3.89
C ASP A 35 -35.37 -1.19 4.44
N SER A 36 -35.85 -0.03 4.89
CA SER A 36 -35.06 1.11 5.33
C SER A 36 -34.90 1.03 6.84
N GLY A 37 -33.70 1.28 7.36
CA GLY A 37 -33.54 1.44 8.81
C GLY A 37 -32.10 1.68 9.21
N GLY A 38 -31.69 2.94 9.24
CA GLY A 38 -30.59 3.34 10.12
C GLY A 38 -31.08 3.38 11.55
N ASP A 39 -30.27 2.95 12.51
CA ASP A 39 -30.18 3.51 13.85
C ASP A 39 -28.98 2.91 14.62
N SER A 40 -28.17 3.81 15.17
CA SER A 40 -27.47 3.69 16.45
C SER A 40 -26.43 2.59 16.70
N GLY A 41 -25.17 3.02 16.65
CA GLY A 41 -24.26 2.98 17.79
C GLY A 41 -24.18 1.67 18.58
N ALA A 42 -23.17 0.87 18.26
CA ALA A 42 -22.53 -0.02 19.23
C ALA A 42 -21.16 0.57 19.57
N SER A 43 -21.14 1.43 20.59
CA SER A 43 -19.96 1.65 21.41
C SER A 43 -19.74 0.37 22.20
N ASP A 44 -18.87 -0.51 21.72
CA ASP A 44 -18.29 -1.57 22.52
C ASP A 44 -16.89 -1.11 22.96
N ASP A 45 -16.88 -0.40 24.09
CA ASP A 45 -15.69 -0.12 24.89
C ASP A 45 -15.03 -1.45 25.30
N SER A 46 -13.93 -1.81 24.64
CA SER A 46 -12.85 -2.61 25.20
C SER A 46 -11.53 -2.29 24.48
N ALA A 47 -10.65 -1.59 25.22
CA ALA A 47 -9.28 -1.19 24.90
C ALA A 47 -9.12 0.05 23.99
N SER A 48 -9.10 1.22 24.63
CA SER A 48 -8.66 2.50 24.07
C SER A 48 -7.31 2.34 23.35
N GLY A 49 -7.28 2.59 22.04
CA GLY A 49 -6.11 2.49 21.17
C GLY A 49 -6.23 1.43 20.05
N GLY A 50 -6.99 0.36 20.26
CA GLY A 50 -7.11 -0.73 19.27
C GLY A 50 -8.09 -0.45 18.12
N GLY A 51 -9.26 0.13 18.43
CA GLY A 51 -10.33 0.33 17.43
C GLY A 51 -9.93 1.25 16.27
N ASP A 52 -9.49 2.46 16.59
CA ASP A 52 -9.12 3.48 15.59
C ASP A 52 -7.90 3.07 14.77
N TYR A 53 -6.94 2.35 15.40
CA TYR A 53 -5.77 1.79 14.74
C TYR A 53 -6.14 0.67 13.77
N CYS A 54 -6.99 -0.26 14.18
CA CYS A 54 -7.43 -1.36 13.31
C CYS A 54 -8.27 -0.86 12.13
N GLU A 55 -9.09 0.19 12.33
CA GLU A 55 -9.83 0.84 11.24
C GLU A 55 -8.87 1.50 10.25
N ALA A 56 -7.90 2.29 10.74
CA ALA A 56 -6.87 2.90 9.91
C ALA A 56 -6.05 1.85 9.13
N LEU A 57 -5.73 0.70 9.74
CA LEU A 57 -5.02 -0.40 9.06
C LEU A 57 -5.85 -1.02 7.94
N ALA A 58 -7.15 -1.17 8.14
CA ALA A 58 -8.05 -1.72 7.14
C ALA A 58 -8.18 -0.77 5.94
N ASP A 59 -8.31 0.54 6.21
CA ASP A 59 -8.37 1.56 5.18
C ASP A 59 -7.07 1.66 4.39
N ALA A 60 -5.92 1.65 5.07
CA ALA A 60 -4.61 1.63 4.44
C ALA A 60 -4.41 0.41 3.52
N LYS A 61 -4.86 -0.77 3.97
CA LYS A 61 -4.84 -1.99 3.16
C LYS A 61 -5.66 -1.80 1.87
N LYS A 62 -6.88 -1.31 2.00
CA LYS A 62 -7.79 -1.09 0.87
C LYS A 62 -7.23 -0.06 -0.11
N GLN A 63 -6.67 1.04 0.39
CA GLN A 63 -6.00 2.05 -0.44
C GLN A 63 -4.85 1.43 -1.25
N SER A 64 -4.05 0.57 -0.62
CA SER A 64 -2.96 -0.15 -1.30
C SER A 64 -3.49 -1.10 -2.40
N GLU A 65 -4.57 -1.83 -2.14
CA GLU A 65 -5.20 -2.72 -3.13
C GLU A 65 -5.78 -1.93 -4.31
N ASP A 66 -6.46 -0.82 -4.03
CA ASP A 66 -7.02 0.08 -5.05
C ASP A 66 -5.91 0.74 -5.90
N LEU A 67 -4.79 1.11 -5.28
CA LEU A 67 -3.63 1.66 -5.98
C LEU A 67 -2.98 0.62 -6.90
N ALA A 68 -2.80 -0.61 -6.42
CA ALA A 68 -2.29 -1.71 -7.22
C ALA A 68 -3.21 -2.05 -8.41
N ALA A 69 -4.52 -1.98 -8.21
CA ALA A 69 -5.51 -2.25 -9.25
C ALA A 69 -5.62 -1.11 -10.29
N SER A 70 -5.45 0.14 -9.87
CA SER A 70 -5.59 1.31 -10.75
C SER A 70 -4.36 1.59 -11.61
N GLY A 71 -3.19 1.03 -11.24
CA GLY A 71 -1.94 1.29 -11.94
C GLY A 71 -1.53 2.76 -11.93
N ALA A 72 -1.99 3.50 -10.91
CA ALA A 72 -1.75 4.94 -10.82
C ALA A 72 -0.26 5.27 -10.61
N ASP A 73 0.10 6.51 -10.94
CA ASP A 73 1.46 7.03 -10.78
C ASP A 73 1.92 6.88 -9.32
N ILE A 74 2.97 6.07 -9.14
CA ILE A 74 3.56 5.74 -7.83
C ILE A 74 3.99 7.00 -7.08
N GLY A 75 4.36 8.08 -7.79
CA GLY A 75 4.81 9.33 -7.19
C GLY A 75 3.70 10.07 -6.42
N ALA A 76 2.50 10.18 -6.98
CA ALA A 76 1.38 10.87 -6.34
C ALA A 76 0.78 10.03 -5.20
N GLY A 77 0.66 8.72 -5.39
CA GLY A 77 0.14 7.82 -4.36
C GLY A 77 1.07 7.65 -3.16
N LEU A 78 2.36 7.97 -3.30
CA LEU A 78 3.32 7.80 -2.22
C LEU A 78 3.16 8.84 -1.12
N GLN A 79 2.86 10.10 -1.44
CA GLN A 79 2.67 11.12 -0.41
C GLN A 79 1.42 10.81 0.43
N ASP A 80 0.32 10.44 -0.22
CA ASP A 80 -0.87 9.93 0.46
C ASP A 80 -0.54 8.70 1.32
N SER A 81 0.32 7.79 0.84
CA SER A 81 0.74 6.62 1.61
C SER A 81 1.58 6.98 2.84
N LEU A 82 2.40 8.03 2.76
CA LEU A 82 3.19 8.54 3.89
C LEU A 82 2.30 9.20 4.95
N ASP A 83 1.30 9.96 4.52
CA ASP A 83 0.31 10.53 5.43
C ASP A 83 -0.50 9.44 6.14
N THR A 84 -0.93 8.39 5.41
CA THR A 84 -1.55 7.20 6.01
C THR A 84 -0.62 6.50 7.00
N LEU A 85 0.68 6.40 6.70
CA LEU A 85 1.70 5.85 7.59
C LEU A 85 1.84 6.64 8.90
N ARG A 86 1.84 7.97 8.82
CA ARG A 86 1.88 8.87 9.98
C ARG A 86 0.61 8.75 10.82
N GLU A 87 -0.56 8.68 10.19
CA GLU A 87 -1.83 8.47 10.88
C GLU A 87 -1.85 7.12 11.62
N LEU A 88 -1.31 6.07 11.00
CA LEU A 88 -1.14 4.76 11.63
C LEU A 88 -0.19 4.81 12.83
N ALA A 89 0.92 5.54 12.70
CA ALA A 89 1.88 5.72 13.79
C ALA A 89 1.28 6.48 14.99
N ASP A 90 0.47 7.51 14.74
CA ASP A 90 -0.19 8.31 15.78
C ASP A 90 -1.26 7.49 16.54
N LYS A 91 -2.01 6.65 15.81
CA LYS A 91 -3.04 5.78 16.40
C LYS A 91 -2.49 4.48 16.97
N ALA A 92 -1.23 4.15 16.69
CA ALA A 92 -0.65 2.87 17.05
C ALA A 92 -0.72 2.61 18.57
N PRO A 93 -1.12 1.41 19.00
CA PRO A 93 -1.05 1.05 20.41
C PRO A 93 0.42 0.92 20.85
N ASP A 94 0.66 1.09 22.15
CA ASP A 94 2.01 1.12 22.75
C ASP A 94 2.87 -0.11 22.39
N GLU A 95 2.24 -1.25 22.14
CA GLU A 95 2.86 -2.51 21.75
C GLU A 95 3.59 -2.47 20.40
N VAL A 96 3.18 -1.58 19.49
CA VAL A 96 3.78 -1.41 18.16
C VAL A 96 4.14 0.04 17.81
N SER A 97 3.86 1.00 18.70
CA SER A 97 4.16 2.41 18.49
C SER A 97 5.64 2.66 18.20
N GLY A 98 6.56 1.97 18.88
CA GLY A 98 8.00 2.10 18.62
C GLY A 98 8.43 1.58 17.24
N GLU A 99 7.77 0.53 16.76
CA GLU A 99 7.97 -0.01 15.41
C GLU A 99 7.45 0.95 14.34
N TRP A 100 6.30 1.59 14.57
CA TRP A 100 5.80 2.63 13.67
C TRP A 100 6.71 3.85 13.62
N GLN A 101 7.18 4.34 14.77
CA GLN A 101 8.16 5.44 14.85
C GLN A 101 9.44 5.12 14.09
N THR A 102 9.94 3.89 14.18
CA THR A 102 11.14 3.46 13.43
C THR A 102 10.95 3.60 11.91
N ILE A 103 9.75 3.29 11.42
CA ILE A 103 9.43 3.39 10.00
C ILE A 103 9.25 4.86 9.61
N GLU A 104 8.49 5.62 10.40
CA GLU A 104 8.24 7.06 10.23
C GLU A 104 9.55 7.87 10.19
N ASP A 105 10.42 7.70 11.20
CA ASP A 105 11.72 8.37 11.29
C ASP A 105 12.59 8.11 10.05
N GLY A 106 12.51 6.89 9.50
CA GLY A 106 13.17 6.53 8.27
C GLY A 106 12.63 7.33 7.08
N PHE A 107 11.32 7.36 6.90
CA PHE A 107 10.69 8.11 5.80
C PHE A 107 10.89 9.61 5.93
N ASP A 108 10.76 10.17 7.13
CA ASP A 108 11.01 11.60 7.40
C ASP A 108 12.45 11.99 7.09
N SER A 109 13.42 11.14 7.47
CA SER A 109 14.83 11.35 7.13
C SER A 109 15.09 11.33 5.62
N PHE A 110 14.29 10.56 4.87
CA PHE A 110 14.38 10.50 3.43
C PHE A 110 13.68 11.69 2.76
N GLU A 111 12.50 12.09 3.23
CA GLU A 111 11.77 13.28 2.78
C GLU A 111 12.65 14.53 2.95
N GLN A 112 13.20 14.74 4.14
CA GLN A 112 14.10 15.87 4.40
C GLN A 112 15.32 15.87 3.49
N ALA A 113 15.90 14.69 3.21
CA ALA A 113 17.05 14.61 2.30
C ALA A 113 16.68 15.01 0.86
N ILE A 114 15.45 14.72 0.42
CA ILE A 114 14.93 15.14 -0.89
C ILE A 114 14.66 16.64 -0.89
N GLU A 115 14.00 17.16 0.14
CA GLU A 115 13.69 18.59 0.29
C GLU A 115 14.95 19.46 0.36
N ASP A 116 16.02 18.98 1.01
CA ASP A 116 17.33 19.64 1.07
C ASP A 116 17.96 19.86 -0.31
N GLU A 117 17.63 19.01 -1.28
CA GLU A 117 18.07 19.09 -2.67
C GLU A 117 17.07 19.89 -3.55
N GLY A 118 16.03 20.46 -2.94
CA GLY A 118 15.01 21.27 -3.62
C GLY A 118 14.03 20.46 -4.47
N LEU A 119 13.88 19.17 -4.16
CA LEU A 119 12.94 18.26 -4.79
C LEU A 119 11.75 17.98 -3.87
N THR A 120 10.66 17.51 -4.47
CA THR A 120 9.60 16.79 -3.76
C THR A 120 9.78 15.28 -3.92
N ILE A 121 9.16 14.48 -3.03
CA ILE A 121 9.13 13.02 -3.16
C ILE A 121 8.54 12.61 -4.52
N GLU A 122 7.46 13.25 -4.94
CA GLU A 122 6.83 12.99 -6.24
C GLU A 122 7.82 13.22 -7.39
N GLU A 123 8.48 14.37 -7.43
CA GLU A 123 9.49 14.68 -8.45
C GLU A 123 10.65 13.69 -8.43
N PHE A 124 11.11 13.27 -7.24
CA PHE A 124 12.15 12.25 -7.12
C PHE A 124 11.73 10.92 -7.78
N PHE A 125 10.52 10.43 -7.51
CA PHE A 125 10.04 9.17 -8.08
C PHE A 125 9.68 9.28 -9.57
N GLN A 126 9.21 10.44 -10.04
CA GLN A 126 9.03 10.71 -11.47
C GLN A 126 10.39 10.74 -12.18
N ALA A 127 11.38 11.44 -11.62
CA ALA A 127 12.74 11.50 -12.16
C ALA A 127 13.46 10.14 -12.15
N ALA A 128 13.16 9.28 -11.18
CA ALA A 128 13.69 7.91 -11.12
C ALA A 128 13.14 7.02 -12.24
N GLN A 129 11.90 7.27 -12.70
CA GLN A 129 11.28 6.57 -13.83
C GLN A 129 11.67 7.19 -15.17
N ASP A 130 11.71 8.51 -15.24
CA ASP A 130 12.10 9.29 -16.42
C ASP A 130 13.14 10.36 -16.03
N PRO A 131 14.43 10.11 -16.29
CA PRO A 131 15.51 11.06 -16.00
C PRO A 131 15.37 12.40 -16.73
N SER A 132 14.50 12.51 -17.74
CA SER A 132 14.25 13.79 -18.42
C SER A 132 13.40 14.77 -17.61
N GLN A 133 12.74 14.30 -16.56
CA GLN A 133 11.96 15.12 -15.61
C GLN A 133 12.81 15.76 -14.50
N LEU A 134 14.13 15.52 -14.50
CA LEU A 134 15.03 16.10 -13.51
C LEU A 134 15.00 17.64 -13.54
N PRO A 135 14.84 18.31 -12.38
CA PRO A 135 15.06 19.73 -12.28
C PRO A 135 16.49 20.09 -12.70
N LYS A 136 16.67 21.28 -13.26
CA LYS A 136 17.98 21.72 -13.78
C LYS A 136 19.09 21.77 -12.74
N ASP A 137 18.70 21.94 -11.48
CA ASP A 137 19.62 22.09 -10.35
C ASP A 137 19.97 20.74 -9.69
N VAL A 138 19.32 19.64 -10.13
CA VAL A 138 19.54 18.28 -9.63
C VAL A 138 20.21 17.45 -10.70
N ASP A 139 21.37 16.85 -10.36
CA ASP A 139 22.08 15.96 -11.26
C ASP A 139 21.98 14.49 -10.83
N ILE A 140 22.43 13.60 -11.71
CA ILE A 140 22.42 12.14 -11.49
C ILE A 140 23.18 11.74 -10.21
N THR A 141 24.19 12.50 -9.80
CA THR A 141 24.93 12.26 -8.55
C THR A 141 24.04 12.50 -7.33
N THR A 142 23.23 13.57 -7.34
CA THR A 142 22.22 13.81 -6.30
C THR A 142 21.20 12.68 -6.27
N MET A 143 20.67 12.27 -7.43
CA MET A 143 19.75 11.13 -7.51
C MET A 143 20.35 9.83 -6.97
N GLN A 144 21.63 9.55 -7.22
CA GLN A 144 22.30 8.38 -6.66
C GLN A 144 22.45 8.45 -5.14
N LYS A 145 22.75 9.63 -4.57
CA LYS A 145 22.84 9.81 -3.12
C LYS A 145 21.48 9.60 -2.45
N LEU A 146 20.42 10.20 -3.02
CA LEU A 146 19.05 10.03 -2.55
C LEU A 146 18.59 8.58 -2.68
N GLY A 147 18.89 7.92 -3.80
CA GLY A 147 18.64 6.49 -3.98
C GLY A 147 19.36 5.63 -2.91
N ALA A 148 20.58 5.99 -2.52
CA ALA A 148 21.30 5.31 -1.43
C ALA A 148 20.64 5.55 -0.06
N LYS A 149 20.05 6.72 0.19
CA LYS A 149 19.24 7.00 1.39
C LYS A 149 17.98 6.14 1.42
N LEU A 150 17.29 6.00 0.29
CA LEU A 150 16.15 5.09 0.18
C LEU A 150 16.54 3.64 0.50
N GLN A 151 17.72 3.18 0.05
CA GLN A 151 18.22 1.85 0.41
C GLN A 151 18.54 1.72 1.92
N GLN A 152 18.83 2.82 2.62
CA GLN A 152 18.99 2.81 4.08
C GLN A 152 17.66 2.61 4.82
N LEU A 153 16.52 2.77 4.15
CA LEU A 153 15.22 2.40 4.73
C LEU A 153 14.99 0.89 4.69
N ASN A 154 15.68 0.16 3.80
CA ASN A 154 15.63 -1.31 3.75
C ASN A 154 16.57 -1.96 4.78
N THR A 155 16.57 -1.44 6.01
CA THR A 155 17.38 -2.02 7.10
C THR A 155 16.70 -3.24 7.72
N PRO A 156 17.47 -4.12 8.38
CA PRO A 156 16.90 -5.20 9.18
C PRO A 156 15.94 -4.70 10.26
N GLU A 157 16.18 -3.51 10.79
CA GLU A 157 15.38 -2.89 11.84
C GLU A 157 13.98 -2.52 11.32
N VAL A 158 13.90 -1.86 10.16
CA VAL A 158 12.61 -1.57 9.49
C VAL A 158 11.90 -2.86 9.10
N ALA A 159 12.62 -3.87 8.60
CA ALA A 159 12.03 -5.16 8.26
C ALA A 159 11.48 -5.91 9.49
N ASP A 160 12.13 -5.80 10.65
CA ASP A 160 11.65 -6.41 11.89
C ASP A 160 10.50 -5.62 12.52
N ALA A 161 10.52 -4.28 12.40
CA ALA A 161 9.39 -3.43 12.75
C ALA A 161 8.13 -3.80 11.96
N GLN A 162 8.26 -3.95 10.63
CA GLN A 162 7.17 -4.41 9.76
C GLN A 162 6.61 -5.77 10.20
N LYS A 163 7.47 -6.76 10.48
CA LYS A 163 6.98 -8.09 10.93
C LYS A 163 6.20 -8.03 12.24
N LYS A 164 6.61 -7.18 13.17
CA LYS A 164 5.91 -7.01 14.45
C LYS A 164 4.58 -6.33 14.26
N ILE A 165 4.52 -5.29 13.41
CA ILE A 165 3.28 -4.63 13.00
C ILE A 165 2.33 -5.63 12.35
N ASP A 166 2.82 -6.44 11.40
CA ASP A 166 2.02 -7.47 10.72
C ASP A 166 1.48 -8.52 11.71
N ALA A 167 2.34 -9.00 12.62
CA ALA A 167 1.94 -9.97 13.63
C ALA A 167 0.88 -9.39 14.58
N HIS A 168 1.02 -8.13 14.97
CA HIS A 168 0.05 -7.43 15.81
C HIS A 168 -1.26 -7.19 15.07
N ALA A 169 -1.21 -6.71 13.83
CA ALA A 169 -2.39 -6.51 12.99
C ALA A 169 -3.17 -7.82 12.79
N GLN A 170 -2.48 -8.94 12.63
CA GLN A 170 -3.14 -10.25 12.50
C GLN A 170 -3.78 -10.71 13.81
N GLN A 171 -3.10 -10.51 14.95
CA GLN A 171 -3.55 -11.00 16.26
C GLN A 171 -4.70 -10.16 16.82
N GLU A 172 -4.53 -8.84 16.80
CA GLU A 172 -5.45 -7.88 17.43
C GLU A 172 -6.51 -7.38 16.44
N CYS A 173 -6.11 -7.01 15.21
CA CYS A 173 -7.02 -6.45 14.22
C CYS A 173 -7.63 -7.48 13.26
N ARG A 174 -7.14 -8.73 13.26
CA ARG A 174 -7.50 -9.77 12.28
C ARG A 174 -7.25 -9.37 10.83
N ILE A 175 -6.29 -8.46 10.60
CA ILE A 175 -5.87 -8.01 9.27
C ILE A 175 -4.59 -8.74 8.89
N ASP A 176 -4.58 -9.31 7.68
CA ASP A 176 -3.43 -10.06 7.16
C ASP A 176 -2.85 -9.35 5.94
N PHE A 177 -1.64 -8.82 6.07
CA PHE A 177 -0.89 -8.18 4.98
C PHE A 177 -0.03 -9.19 4.19
N SER A 178 -0.01 -10.47 4.62
CA SER A 178 0.78 -11.54 3.99
C SER A 178 0.04 -12.27 2.85
N ASN A 179 -1.30 -12.28 2.85
CA ASN A 179 -2.15 -12.89 1.83
C ASN A 179 -2.52 -11.92 0.69
N ASP A 180 -1.56 -11.14 0.21
CA ASP A 180 -1.69 -10.53 -1.11
C ASP A 180 -1.56 -11.65 -2.19
N PRO A 181 -2.55 -11.86 -3.07
CA PRO A 181 -2.53 -12.92 -4.07
C PRO A 181 -1.47 -12.76 -5.19
N GLY A 182 -0.56 -11.78 -5.09
CA GLY A 182 0.66 -11.70 -5.90
C GLY A 182 1.83 -12.56 -5.40
N GLY A 183 1.71 -13.21 -4.24
CA GLY A 183 2.85 -13.76 -3.51
C GLY A 183 2.71 -15.18 -2.93
N ALA A 184 1.88 -16.08 -3.48
CA ALA A 184 1.93 -17.49 -3.06
C ALA A 184 1.39 -18.48 -4.11
N ALA A 185 2.30 -19.10 -4.89
CA ALA A 185 2.14 -20.48 -5.37
C ALA A 185 3.46 -21.03 -5.95
N SER A 186 4.32 -21.54 -5.08
CA SER A 186 5.32 -22.56 -5.46
C SER A 186 5.51 -23.49 -4.26
N GLN A 187 4.59 -24.44 -4.13
CA GLN A 187 4.84 -25.73 -3.50
C GLN A 187 4.68 -26.80 -4.57
#